data_AF-A0A249STU6-F1
#
_entry.id   AF-A0A249STU6-F1
#
_cell.length_a   1.000
_cell.length_b   1.000
_cell.length_c   1.000
_cell.angle_alpha   90.00
_cell.angle_beta   90.00
_cell.angle_gamma   90.00
#
_symmetry.space_group_name_H-M   'P 1'
#
loop_
_entity.id
_entity.type
_entity.pdbx_description
1 polymer ?
#
loop_
_entity_poly.entity_id
_entity_poly.type
_entity_poly.pdbx_seq_one_letter_code
_entity_poly.pdbx_strand_id
1 'polypeptide(L)'
;MRYRYCLWLILLLCDWYNTSAQSAIYIPAEGRVYAHPQDTIAIYGNIINNGRIFSPAGSIINFYGTRWANDTQGRITDESSDGISGTGGFVRFIQPNPLTGIGTRQWVAGGYNATLQSGASFPGIKIEGEQGLWLEDLNDLRINRTLDLVKGHLFLNGWNLVIGQFSPGEILHYSPEHFIVTDSAFGGGRLYRHRISATDMHVVFPLGTRPGSYTPLVVRTADVPAQFGASVWEDVRSLVTSGDSLWDESVARTWELATDRPGARIFMALAHQVADEGAIFSPNRFSAYIARFVNGSWENNGDQHVPESPNIFTTGTPDPLGAINTKTVDQLPNISYFTKFVAQRTNNPLKTILDFFGGYRSATDTVLLRWITGREVGCDGFELQRRQPEDTGFAAIAYIPSRARNGNSTVPLTYTYKDVQSIPGFVFYRLKVMMKDGSFFYSNIVAVKGENIKGEIIAWPNPVRGNTLHIYFGNVRNAKAIELLNMIGRTVIWQNFPQPRPPFSYFALPVGRLEKGMYILRIFDDKQNTLHVQKLIFMQE
;
A
#
# COMPACT_ATOMS: atom_id res chain seq x y z
N MET A 1 29.88 93.09 -5.98
CA MET A 1 29.48 91.82 -6.63
C MET A 1 28.95 90.86 -5.57
N ARG A 2 27.63 90.78 -5.41
CA ARG A 2 26.93 89.77 -4.59
C ARG A 2 25.61 89.46 -5.30
N TYR A 3 25.41 88.18 -5.61
CA TYR A 3 24.24 87.66 -6.30
C TYR A 3 23.00 87.74 -5.41
N ARG A 4 21.85 88.08 -6.03
CA ARG A 4 20.53 88.08 -5.39
C ARG A 4 20.03 86.64 -5.20
N TYR A 5 19.54 86.37 -3.99
CA TYR A 5 18.79 85.18 -3.62
C TYR A 5 17.40 85.18 -4.30
N CYS A 6 16.99 84.02 -4.81
CA CYS A 6 15.57 83.67 -4.92
C CYS A 6 15.40 82.22 -4.44
N LEU A 7 14.63 82.11 -3.37
CA LEU A 7 14.26 80.92 -2.63
C LEU A 7 13.02 80.31 -3.30
N TRP A 8 13.01 79.04 -3.70
CA TRP A 8 11.77 78.28 -3.84
C TRP A 8 11.97 76.78 -3.52
N LEU A 9 11.22 76.39 -2.49
CA LEU A 9 10.73 75.11 -1.99
C LEU A 9 11.11 73.78 -2.67
N ILE A 10 11.51 72.86 -1.78
CA ILE A 10 11.63 71.42 -1.92
C ILE A 10 10.25 70.78 -2.19
N LEU A 11 10.19 69.90 -3.19
CA LEU A 11 9.14 68.90 -3.34
C LEU A 11 9.81 67.53 -3.46
N LEU A 12 9.70 66.76 -2.38
CA LEU A 12 10.03 65.33 -2.29
C LEU A 12 9.08 64.55 -3.22
N LEU A 13 9.61 64.01 -4.31
CA LEU A 13 9.02 62.86 -4.98
C LEU A 13 9.91 61.65 -4.66
N CYS A 14 9.38 60.78 -3.80
CA CYS A 14 9.90 59.44 -3.60
C CYS A 14 9.81 58.67 -4.92
N ASP A 15 10.88 58.68 -5.72
CA ASP A 15 11.06 57.65 -6.74
C ASP A 15 11.45 56.36 -6.03
N TRP A 16 10.49 55.45 -6.00
CA TRP A 16 10.66 54.07 -5.58
C TRP A 16 11.72 53.44 -6.49
N TYR A 17 12.80 52.97 -5.88
CA TYR A 17 13.83 52.19 -6.53
C TYR A 17 13.20 51.03 -7.31
N ASN A 18 13.22 51.13 -8.64
CA ASN A 18 13.09 49.96 -9.50
C ASN A 18 14.29 49.06 -9.21
N THR A 19 14.04 47.93 -8.55
CA THR A 19 15.02 46.85 -8.41
C THR A 19 15.30 46.28 -9.80
N SER A 20 16.53 46.49 -10.26
CA SER A 20 17.03 45.90 -11.50
C SER A 20 17.05 44.38 -11.39
N ALA A 21 16.38 43.70 -12.32
CA ALA A 21 16.58 42.27 -12.53
C ALA A 21 18.06 42.04 -12.89
N GLN A 22 18.78 41.27 -12.08
CA GLN A 22 20.14 40.87 -12.41
C GLN A 22 20.12 40.07 -13.72
N SER A 23 20.83 40.56 -14.74
CA SER A 23 20.95 39.84 -16.02
C SER A 23 21.62 38.48 -15.78
N ALA A 24 21.09 37.42 -16.40
CA ALA A 24 21.67 36.09 -16.29
C ALA A 24 23.14 36.10 -16.74
N ILE A 25 23.98 35.29 -16.08
CA ILE A 25 25.34 35.02 -16.54
C ILE A 25 25.25 34.28 -17.86
N TYR A 26 25.81 34.87 -18.92
CA TYR A 26 25.82 34.28 -20.26
C TYR A 26 27.23 33.80 -20.60
N ILE A 27 27.39 32.50 -20.85
CA ILE A 27 28.63 31.92 -21.37
C ILE A 27 28.45 31.75 -22.88
N PRO A 28 29.15 32.53 -23.73
CA PRO A 28 29.04 32.43 -25.18
C PRO A 28 29.65 31.13 -25.71
N ALA A 29 29.38 30.78 -26.98
CA ALA A 29 29.81 29.52 -27.59
C ALA A 29 31.33 29.22 -27.49
N GLU A 30 32.17 30.25 -27.67
CA GLU A 30 33.63 30.13 -27.53
C GLU A 30 34.12 30.34 -26.08
N GLY A 31 33.20 30.70 -25.18
CA GLY A 31 33.47 30.93 -23.77
C GLY A 31 33.88 29.65 -23.06
N ARG A 32 34.89 29.76 -22.19
CA ARG A 32 35.41 28.67 -21.38
C ARG A 32 35.42 29.07 -19.92
N VAL A 33 34.77 28.27 -19.08
CA VAL A 33 34.79 28.42 -17.62
C VAL A 33 35.47 27.19 -17.04
N TYR A 34 36.41 27.41 -16.13
CA TYR A 34 37.17 26.34 -15.48
C TYR A 34 36.89 26.32 -13.99
N ALA A 35 36.32 25.23 -13.49
CA ALA A 35 36.16 24.99 -12.05
C ALA A 35 37.38 24.24 -11.52
N HIS A 36 38.10 24.85 -10.59
CA HIS A 36 39.33 24.27 -10.06
C HIS A 36 39.02 23.07 -9.13
N PRO A 37 39.76 21.94 -9.20
CA PRO A 37 39.53 20.74 -8.37
C PRO A 37 39.52 20.93 -6.85
N GLN A 38 40.06 22.04 -6.36
CA GLN A 38 40.23 22.36 -4.94
C GLN A 38 39.56 23.67 -4.54
N ASP A 39 38.73 24.24 -5.43
CA ASP A 39 38.05 25.50 -5.20
C ASP A 39 36.56 25.37 -5.48
N THR A 40 35.80 26.36 -5.01
CA THR A 40 34.35 26.43 -5.17
C THR A 40 33.96 27.69 -5.93
N ILE A 41 33.27 27.52 -7.06
CA ILE A 41 32.64 28.63 -7.77
C ILE A 41 31.24 28.85 -7.19
N ALA A 42 30.87 30.10 -6.87
CA ALA A 42 29.52 30.44 -6.42
C ALA A 42 28.83 31.33 -7.47
N ILE A 43 27.63 30.93 -7.89
CA ILE A 43 26.79 31.62 -8.86
C ILE A 43 25.48 32.00 -8.19
N TYR A 44 25.27 33.31 -7.97
CA TYR A 44 24.11 33.82 -7.24
C TYR A 44 22.90 34.17 -8.11
N GLY A 45 23.11 34.38 -9.42
CA GLY A 45 22.08 34.69 -10.40
C GLY A 45 21.79 33.53 -11.35
N ASN A 46 20.88 33.73 -12.30
CA ASN A 46 20.59 32.73 -13.35
C ASN A 46 21.77 32.57 -14.31
N ILE A 47 21.85 31.42 -15.00
CA ILE A 47 22.91 31.13 -15.98
C ILE A 47 22.32 30.60 -17.29
N ILE A 48 22.92 31.04 -18.39
CA ILE A 48 22.74 30.51 -19.75
C ILE A 48 24.11 30.08 -20.27
N ASN A 49 24.25 28.80 -20.60
CA ASN A 49 25.50 28.20 -21.03
C ASN A 49 25.42 27.75 -22.50
N ASN A 50 26.10 28.50 -23.38
CA ASN A 50 26.30 28.12 -24.77
C ASN A 50 27.74 27.64 -25.04
N GLY A 51 28.65 27.87 -24.09
CA GLY A 51 30.07 27.53 -24.21
C GLY A 51 30.45 26.24 -23.50
N ARG A 52 31.64 26.23 -22.91
CA ARG A 52 32.19 25.05 -22.21
C ARG A 52 32.48 25.36 -20.74
N ILE A 53 31.94 24.54 -19.85
CA ILE A 53 32.28 24.51 -18.43
C ILE A 53 33.08 23.25 -18.17
N PHE A 54 34.34 23.38 -17.76
CA PHE A 54 35.17 22.26 -17.34
C PHE A 54 35.02 22.05 -15.82
N SER A 55 34.48 20.89 -15.43
CA SER A 55 34.22 20.49 -14.05
C SER A 55 34.90 19.13 -13.77
N PRO A 56 36.22 19.14 -13.50
CA PRO A 56 36.99 17.94 -13.20
C PRO A 56 36.68 17.39 -11.80
N ALA A 57 37.13 16.16 -11.53
CA ALA A 57 37.11 15.56 -10.21
C ALA A 57 37.50 16.54 -9.08
N GLY A 58 36.66 16.63 -8.04
CA GLY A 58 36.87 17.52 -6.88
C GLY A 58 36.32 18.94 -7.04
N SER A 59 36.05 19.41 -8.27
CA SER A 59 35.50 20.76 -8.48
C SER A 59 34.04 20.87 -7.99
N ILE A 60 33.70 22.02 -7.41
CA ILE A 60 32.35 22.32 -6.92
C ILE A 60 31.86 23.65 -7.51
N ILE A 61 30.66 23.62 -8.10
CA ILE A 61 29.94 24.82 -8.56
C ILE A 61 28.65 24.95 -7.74
N ASN A 62 28.62 25.89 -6.81
CA ASN A 62 27.42 26.25 -6.05
C ASN A 62 26.54 27.19 -6.89
N PHE A 63 25.30 26.76 -7.15
CA PHE A 63 24.32 27.52 -7.90
C PHE A 63 23.12 27.89 -7.00
N TYR A 64 22.99 29.19 -6.72
CA TYR A 64 21.92 29.78 -5.92
C TYR A 64 20.87 30.54 -6.75
N GLY A 65 21.09 30.66 -8.07
CA GLY A 65 20.14 31.25 -9.00
C GLY A 65 18.85 30.44 -9.10
N THR A 66 17.83 31.00 -9.77
CA THR A 66 16.53 30.33 -9.96
C THR A 66 16.49 29.45 -11.22
N ARG A 67 17.34 29.73 -12.22
CA ARG A 67 17.29 29.08 -13.53
C ARG A 67 18.68 28.82 -14.11
N TRP A 68 18.96 27.57 -14.44
CA TRP A 68 20.13 27.13 -15.20
C TRP A 68 19.69 26.62 -16.57
N ALA A 69 20.19 27.20 -17.65
CA ALA A 69 19.90 26.74 -19.00
C ALA A 69 21.18 26.38 -19.75
N ASN A 70 21.26 25.16 -20.28
CA ASN A 70 22.26 24.79 -21.27
C ASN A 70 21.63 24.86 -22.67
N ASP A 71 22.32 25.49 -23.61
CA ASP A 71 22.00 25.34 -25.02
C ASP A 71 22.41 23.96 -25.55
N THR A 72 21.82 23.53 -26.66
CA THR A 72 22.16 22.29 -27.37
C THR A 72 23.66 22.15 -27.72
N GLN A 73 24.38 23.27 -27.91
CA GLN A 73 25.83 23.30 -28.15
C GLN A 73 26.66 23.49 -26.87
N GLY A 74 26.03 23.91 -25.78
CA GLY A 74 26.67 24.05 -24.48
C GLY A 74 27.21 22.71 -24.00
N ARG A 75 28.35 22.71 -23.33
CA ARG A 75 28.95 21.50 -22.76
C ARG A 75 29.41 21.74 -21.33
N ILE A 76 29.26 20.71 -20.51
CA ILE A 76 29.86 20.63 -19.18
C ILE A 76 30.68 19.33 -19.21
N THR A 77 32.00 19.45 -19.09
CA THR A 77 32.92 18.35 -19.34
C THR A 77 33.73 18.01 -18.09
N ASP A 78 34.03 16.74 -17.90
CA ASP A 78 34.95 16.25 -16.86
C ASP A 78 36.40 16.19 -17.35
N GLU A 79 37.30 15.63 -16.53
CA GLU A 79 38.74 15.52 -16.79
C GLU A 79 39.15 14.46 -17.84
N SER A 80 38.21 13.65 -18.32
CA SER A 80 38.52 12.60 -19.29
C SER A 80 38.72 13.15 -20.70
N SER A 81 39.34 12.35 -21.56
CA SER A 81 39.61 12.75 -22.96
C SER A 81 38.35 12.96 -23.81
N ASP A 82 37.26 12.25 -23.51
CA ASP A 82 35.95 12.45 -24.15
C ASP A 82 35.08 13.48 -23.39
N GLY A 83 35.54 13.92 -22.22
CA GLY A 83 34.89 14.91 -21.36
C GLY A 83 33.64 14.41 -20.65
N ILE A 84 33.32 13.11 -20.70
CA ILE A 84 32.09 12.54 -20.13
C ILE A 84 32.28 11.22 -19.37
N SER A 85 33.44 10.59 -19.49
CA SER A 85 33.75 9.29 -18.88
C SER A 85 34.56 9.38 -17.58
N GLY A 86 34.92 10.59 -17.16
CA GLY A 86 35.67 10.85 -15.95
C GLY A 86 34.84 10.72 -14.67
N THR A 87 35.46 11.06 -13.55
CA THR A 87 34.77 11.22 -12.27
C THR A 87 33.98 12.52 -12.26
N GLY A 88 34.60 13.61 -12.71
CA GLY A 88 34.00 14.94 -12.75
C GLY A 88 33.63 15.54 -11.40
N GLY A 89 33.23 16.81 -11.44
CA GLY A 89 32.81 17.57 -10.27
C GLY A 89 31.30 17.59 -10.05
N PHE A 90 30.86 18.42 -9.09
CA PHE A 90 29.45 18.61 -8.79
C PHE A 90 28.98 20.03 -9.08
N VAL A 91 27.81 20.13 -9.73
CA VAL A 91 26.98 21.33 -9.68
C VAL A 91 25.96 21.15 -8.55
N ARG A 92 25.99 22.03 -7.55
CA ARG A 92 25.11 22.01 -6.38
C ARG A 92 24.00 23.05 -6.57
N PHE A 93 22.76 22.60 -6.66
CA PHE A 93 21.57 23.43 -6.70
C PHE A 93 21.12 23.70 -5.27
N ILE A 94 21.40 24.91 -4.76
CA ILE A 94 21.27 25.25 -3.34
C ILE A 94 20.23 26.34 -3.12
N GLN A 95 19.30 26.11 -2.19
CA GLN A 95 18.33 27.08 -1.70
C GLN A 95 18.13 26.96 -0.17
N PRO A 96 17.86 28.06 0.56
CA PRO A 96 17.62 29.42 0.07
C PRO A 96 18.86 30.12 -0.46
N ASN A 97 18.68 31.10 -1.35
CA ASN A 97 19.79 31.93 -1.82
C ASN A 97 20.28 32.84 -0.67
N PRO A 98 21.56 32.76 -0.27
CA PRO A 98 22.08 33.45 0.93
C PRO A 98 22.05 34.98 0.81
N LEU A 99 21.98 35.54 -0.41
CA LEU A 99 21.87 36.98 -0.60
C LEU A 99 20.45 37.51 -0.39
N THR A 100 19.44 36.68 -0.64
CA THR A 100 18.02 37.08 -0.53
C THR A 100 17.34 36.52 0.73
N GLY A 101 17.86 35.42 1.28
CA GLY A 101 17.22 34.64 2.34
C GLY A 101 15.96 33.89 1.90
N ILE A 102 15.56 34.00 0.62
CA ILE A 102 14.32 33.40 0.10
C ILE A 102 14.63 32.02 -0.48
N GLY A 103 13.88 31.01 -0.01
CA GLY A 103 13.88 29.67 -0.58
C GLY A 103 12.91 29.59 -1.75
N THR A 104 13.42 29.34 -2.95
CA THR A 104 12.61 29.18 -4.17
C THR A 104 12.88 27.85 -4.84
N ARG A 105 12.00 27.42 -5.74
CA ARG A 105 12.30 26.29 -6.64
C ARG A 105 13.35 26.70 -7.66
N GLN A 106 14.22 25.78 -8.04
CA GLN A 106 15.20 25.99 -9.11
C GLN A 106 14.78 25.21 -10.36
N TRP A 107 15.10 25.78 -11.53
CA TRP A 107 14.81 25.19 -12.83
C TRP A 107 16.11 24.85 -13.56
N VAL A 108 16.11 23.72 -14.26
CA VAL A 108 17.20 23.33 -15.16
C VAL A 108 16.66 22.94 -16.53
N ALA A 109 17.06 23.69 -17.55
CA ALA A 109 16.97 23.24 -18.94
C ALA A 109 18.27 22.50 -19.27
N GLY A 110 18.20 21.16 -19.32
CA GLY A 110 19.38 20.31 -19.35
C GLY A 110 20.23 20.42 -20.62
N GLY A 111 19.62 20.81 -21.75
CA GLY A 111 20.27 20.92 -23.06
C GLY A 111 20.60 19.56 -23.69
N TYR A 112 19.95 18.48 -23.24
CA TYR A 112 20.17 17.13 -23.71
C TYR A 112 18.95 16.60 -24.49
N ASN A 113 19.20 15.72 -25.45
CA ASN A 113 18.17 14.98 -26.17
C ASN A 113 18.37 13.48 -25.93
N ALA A 114 17.47 12.84 -25.18
CA ALA A 114 17.58 11.43 -24.83
C ALA A 114 17.37 10.50 -26.02
N THR A 115 16.66 10.93 -27.06
CA THR A 115 16.42 10.14 -28.27
C THR A 115 17.66 10.11 -29.17
N LEU A 116 18.28 11.27 -29.41
CA LEU A 116 19.51 11.40 -30.20
C LEU A 116 20.78 11.05 -29.40
N GLN A 117 20.64 10.89 -28.09
CA GLN A 117 21.72 10.68 -27.14
C GLN A 117 22.83 11.73 -27.22
N SER A 118 22.45 13.01 -27.39
CA SER A 118 23.38 14.10 -27.66
C SER A 118 22.98 15.37 -26.93
N GLY A 119 23.96 16.20 -26.57
CA GLY A 119 23.74 17.51 -25.96
C GLY A 119 24.65 17.73 -24.76
N ALA A 120 24.27 18.66 -23.88
CA ALA A 120 24.96 18.90 -22.63
C ALA A 120 24.70 17.76 -21.62
N SER A 121 25.66 17.52 -20.75
CA SER A 121 25.55 16.54 -19.66
C SER A 121 26.28 17.07 -18.44
N PHE A 122 25.77 16.82 -17.24
CA PHE A 122 26.47 17.15 -16.01
C PHE A 122 27.29 15.95 -15.53
N PRO A 123 28.55 16.10 -15.11
CA PRO A 123 29.27 15.00 -14.49
C PRO A 123 28.57 14.50 -13.21
N GLY A 124 28.21 15.43 -12.32
CA GLY A 124 27.38 15.18 -11.15
C GLY A 124 26.53 16.38 -10.73
N ILE A 125 25.39 16.09 -10.11
CA ILE A 125 24.47 17.09 -9.55
C ILE A 125 24.20 16.79 -8.08
N LYS A 126 24.16 17.83 -7.24
CA LYS A 126 23.57 17.76 -5.90
C LYS A 126 22.37 18.68 -5.79
N ILE A 127 21.32 18.22 -5.12
CA ILE A 127 20.14 19.03 -4.81
C ILE A 127 20.12 19.28 -3.31
N GLU A 128 20.18 20.56 -2.94
CA GLU A 128 20.23 21.05 -1.57
C GLU A 128 19.21 22.19 -1.39
N GLY A 129 17.95 21.92 -1.72
CA GLY A 129 16.88 22.91 -1.66
C GLY A 129 15.51 22.27 -1.45
N GLU A 130 14.76 22.73 -0.44
CA GLU A 130 13.47 22.12 -0.06
C GLU A 130 12.44 22.08 -1.19
N GLN A 131 12.43 23.12 -2.03
CA GLN A 131 11.49 23.24 -3.16
C GLN A 131 11.91 22.39 -4.38
N GLY A 132 13.09 21.76 -4.32
CA GLY A 132 13.62 20.86 -5.33
C GLY A 132 14.12 21.53 -6.60
N LEU A 133 14.56 20.69 -7.54
CA LEU A 133 15.02 21.04 -8.87
C LEU A 133 14.00 20.55 -9.91
N TRP A 134 13.54 21.45 -10.77
CA TRP A 134 12.53 21.15 -11.79
C TRP A 134 13.17 21.15 -13.17
N LEU A 135 12.87 20.14 -13.99
CA LEU A 135 13.23 20.17 -15.40
C LEU A 135 12.35 21.19 -16.13
N GLU A 136 12.98 21.95 -17.01
CA GLU A 136 12.35 23.01 -17.79
C GLU A 136 12.26 22.65 -19.28
N ASP A 137 11.29 23.25 -19.97
CA ASP A 137 10.81 22.84 -21.28
C ASP A 137 11.87 22.64 -22.37
N LEU A 138 11.54 21.69 -23.25
CA LEU A 138 12.17 21.33 -24.53
C LEU A 138 13.54 20.65 -24.45
N ASN A 139 14.02 20.25 -23.28
CA ASN A 139 15.26 19.47 -23.17
C ASN A 139 15.25 18.47 -22.01
N ASP A 140 15.78 17.28 -22.25
CA ASP A 140 16.06 16.29 -21.22
C ASP A 140 17.29 16.71 -20.40
N LEU A 141 17.48 16.06 -19.26
CA LEU A 141 18.67 16.21 -18.42
C LEU A 141 19.52 14.95 -18.47
N ARG A 142 20.83 15.09 -18.68
CA ARG A 142 21.79 13.99 -18.52
C ARG A 142 22.76 14.24 -17.38
N ILE A 143 22.94 13.21 -16.54
CA ILE A 143 23.95 13.15 -15.48
C ILE A 143 24.83 11.93 -15.73
N ASN A 144 26.13 12.13 -15.96
CA ASN A 144 27.01 11.04 -16.40
C ASN A 144 27.34 10.08 -15.26
N ARG A 145 27.45 10.58 -14.02
CA ARG A 145 27.92 9.76 -12.90
C ARG A 145 26.99 9.76 -11.70
N THR A 146 26.81 10.89 -11.00
CA THR A 146 26.17 10.89 -9.68
C THR A 146 25.10 11.98 -9.54
N LEU A 147 23.90 11.55 -9.12
CA LEU A 147 22.86 12.43 -8.60
C LEU A 147 22.79 12.28 -7.07
N ASP A 148 22.97 13.37 -6.34
CA ASP A 148 22.95 13.39 -4.88
C ASP A 148 21.73 14.16 -4.37
N LEU A 149 20.75 13.45 -3.80
CA LEU A 149 19.48 14.00 -3.32
C LEU A 149 19.55 14.39 -1.84
N VAL A 150 20.47 15.31 -1.51
CA VAL A 150 20.74 15.72 -0.12
C VAL A 150 19.51 16.35 0.56
N LYS A 151 18.79 17.21 -0.17
CA LYS A 151 17.58 17.87 0.33
C LYS A 151 16.66 18.27 -0.81
N GLY A 152 15.42 17.78 -0.78
CA GLY A 152 14.39 18.09 -1.76
C GLY A 152 14.21 16.99 -2.81
N HIS A 153 13.55 17.33 -3.91
CA HIS A 153 13.18 16.40 -4.97
C HIS A 153 13.72 16.87 -6.33
N LEU A 154 13.83 15.96 -7.29
CA LEU A 154 13.99 16.30 -8.70
C LEU A 154 12.67 16.06 -9.43
N PHE A 155 12.06 17.10 -9.98
CA PHE A 155 10.78 17.01 -10.69
C PHE A 155 11.04 16.90 -12.20
N LEU A 156 10.58 15.81 -12.80
CA LEU A 156 10.74 15.56 -14.23
C LEU A 156 9.89 16.49 -15.10
N ASN A 157 8.70 16.88 -14.62
CA ASN A 157 7.85 17.89 -15.27
C ASN A 157 7.63 17.62 -16.78
N GLY A 158 7.43 16.35 -17.16
CA GLY A 158 7.23 15.92 -18.56
C GLY A 158 8.51 15.55 -19.31
N TRP A 159 9.70 15.79 -18.75
CA TRP A 159 11.00 15.57 -19.38
C TRP A 159 11.73 14.35 -18.85
N ASN A 160 12.76 13.88 -19.57
CA ASN A 160 13.50 12.71 -19.16
C ASN A 160 14.78 13.08 -18.41
N LEU A 161 15.12 12.22 -17.45
CA LEU A 161 16.40 12.23 -16.76
C LEU A 161 17.18 10.99 -17.18
N VAL A 162 18.37 11.17 -17.74
CA VAL A 162 19.28 10.07 -18.11
C VAL A 162 20.46 10.07 -17.16
N ILE A 163 20.66 8.97 -16.44
CA ILE A 163 21.79 8.79 -15.52
C ILE A 163 22.68 7.64 -16.00
N GLY A 164 23.99 7.91 -15.99
CA GLY A 164 25.02 6.93 -16.33
C GLY A 164 25.57 7.10 -17.75
N GLN A 165 26.75 6.50 -17.99
CA GLN A 165 27.43 6.49 -19.29
C GLN A 165 27.84 5.09 -19.71
N PHE A 166 28.61 4.38 -18.87
CA PHE A 166 28.99 2.97 -19.11
C PHE A 166 28.52 2.03 -18.00
N SER A 167 27.78 2.58 -17.04
CA SER A 167 27.14 1.96 -15.89
C SER A 167 25.83 2.71 -15.63
N PRO A 168 24.95 2.24 -14.73
CA PRO A 168 23.72 2.97 -14.40
C PRO A 168 23.95 4.31 -13.69
N GLY A 169 25.20 4.65 -13.34
CA GLY A 169 25.50 5.78 -12.46
C GLY A 169 24.93 5.57 -11.04
N GLU A 170 25.12 6.55 -10.18
CA GLU A 170 24.74 6.50 -8.77
C GLU A 170 23.66 7.53 -8.46
N ILE A 171 22.68 7.12 -7.64
CA ILE A 171 21.75 8.04 -7.00
C ILE A 171 21.94 7.86 -5.50
N LEU A 172 22.35 8.94 -4.82
CA LEU A 172 22.67 8.95 -3.39
C LEU A 172 21.56 9.66 -2.60
N HIS A 173 21.48 9.35 -1.32
CA HIS A 173 20.57 9.96 -0.34
C HIS A 173 19.08 9.91 -0.71
N TYR A 174 18.67 9.01 -1.60
CA TYR A 174 17.26 8.82 -1.88
C TYR A 174 16.54 8.17 -0.69
N SER A 175 15.36 8.67 -0.37
CA SER A 175 14.50 8.25 0.75
C SER A 175 13.05 8.65 0.49
N PRO A 176 12.09 8.31 1.38
CA PRO A 176 10.73 8.82 1.30
C PRO A 176 10.60 10.36 1.26
N GLU A 177 11.62 11.08 1.71
CA GLU A 177 11.69 12.53 1.76
C GLU A 177 12.42 13.14 0.54
N HIS A 178 13.25 12.35 -0.15
CA HIS A 178 14.14 12.81 -1.22
C HIS A 178 14.16 11.82 -2.38
N PHE A 179 13.48 12.13 -3.48
CA PHE A 179 13.35 11.23 -4.64
C PHE A 179 13.02 12.00 -5.92
N ILE A 180 12.88 11.27 -7.02
CA ILE A 180 12.57 11.82 -8.35
C ILE A 180 11.05 11.74 -8.59
N VAL A 181 10.44 12.87 -8.94
CA VAL A 181 8.99 13.00 -9.13
C VAL A 181 8.64 12.94 -10.62
N THR A 182 7.83 11.96 -11.01
CA THR A 182 7.40 11.69 -12.41
C THR A 182 5.99 12.22 -12.72
N ASP A 183 5.43 13.07 -11.85
CA ASP A 183 4.06 13.59 -11.90
C ASP A 183 2.96 12.55 -11.57
N SER A 184 1.78 13.06 -11.23
CA SER A 184 0.57 12.32 -10.89
C SER A 184 -0.20 11.82 -12.11
N ALA A 185 -0.07 12.50 -13.25
CA ALA A 185 -0.70 12.12 -14.50
C ALA A 185 0.24 11.28 -15.38
N PHE A 186 -0.36 10.54 -16.32
CA PHE A 186 0.41 9.84 -17.34
C PHE A 186 1.27 10.83 -18.16
N GLY A 187 2.51 10.44 -18.44
CA GLY A 187 3.39 11.19 -19.32
C GLY A 187 4.27 12.26 -18.65
N GLY A 188 4.44 12.24 -17.33
CA GLY A 188 5.29 13.21 -16.62
C GLY A 188 6.82 13.00 -16.75
N GLY A 189 7.27 12.17 -17.69
CA GLY A 189 8.69 11.90 -17.98
C GLY A 189 9.21 10.58 -17.41
N ARG A 190 10.45 10.20 -17.76
CA ARG A 190 11.10 8.96 -17.29
C ARG A 190 12.50 9.20 -16.73
N LEU A 191 12.87 8.40 -15.74
CA LEU A 191 14.25 8.20 -15.32
C LEU A 191 14.86 7.03 -16.11
N TYR A 192 15.86 7.28 -16.94
CA TYR A 192 16.68 6.27 -17.60
C TYR A 192 17.97 6.00 -16.81
N ARG A 193 18.30 4.72 -16.64
CA ARG A 193 19.55 4.22 -16.07
C ARG A 193 20.28 3.42 -17.14
N HIS A 194 21.49 3.85 -17.48
CA HIS A 194 22.23 3.31 -18.63
C HIS A 194 22.93 1.97 -18.30
N ARG A 195 22.92 1.00 -19.22
CA ARG A 195 23.73 -0.25 -19.15
C ARG A 195 23.70 -0.98 -17.79
N ILE A 196 22.52 -1.15 -17.20
CA ILE A 196 22.33 -2.07 -16.07
C ILE A 196 22.79 -3.47 -16.49
N SER A 197 23.64 -4.07 -15.68
CA SER A 197 24.29 -5.37 -15.92
C SER A 197 24.08 -6.32 -14.73
N ALA A 198 24.48 -7.58 -14.90
CA ALA A 198 24.39 -8.58 -13.83
C ALA A 198 25.23 -8.24 -12.57
N THR A 199 26.29 -7.44 -12.71
CA THR A 199 27.15 -7.05 -11.57
C THR A 199 26.54 -5.94 -10.72
N ASP A 200 25.56 -5.19 -11.24
CA ASP A 200 24.95 -4.07 -10.51
C ASP A 200 23.94 -4.53 -9.45
N MET A 201 23.58 -5.82 -9.43
CA MET A 201 22.60 -6.40 -8.49
C MET A 201 21.25 -5.67 -8.55
N HIS A 202 20.86 -4.93 -7.51
CA HIS A 202 19.61 -4.19 -7.47
C HIS A 202 19.82 -2.72 -7.85
N VAL A 203 19.34 -2.33 -9.03
CA VAL A 203 19.33 -0.92 -9.44
C VAL A 203 17.97 -0.32 -9.09
N VAL A 204 17.98 0.60 -8.12
CA VAL A 204 16.79 1.29 -7.65
C VAL A 204 16.51 2.54 -8.49
N PHE A 205 15.26 2.70 -8.89
CA PHE A 205 14.66 3.91 -9.45
C PHE A 205 13.85 4.58 -8.33
N PRO A 206 14.41 5.57 -7.62
CA PRO A 206 13.75 6.22 -6.50
C PRO A 206 12.71 7.20 -7.02
N LEU A 207 11.51 6.69 -7.30
CA LEU A 207 10.43 7.43 -7.94
C LEU A 207 9.26 7.71 -6.98
N GLY A 208 8.46 8.70 -7.35
CA GLY A 208 7.12 8.94 -6.82
C GLY A 208 6.36 9.93 -7.70
N THR A 209 5.07 10.12 -7.42
CA THR A 209 4.17 10.94 -8.25
C THR A 209 4.09 12.40 -7.79
N ARG A 210 4.37 12.62 -6.51
CA ARG A 210 4.37 13.90 -5.78
C ARG A 210 5.16 13.78 -4.47
N PRO A 211 5.59 14.89 -3.82
CA PRO A 211 6.21 14.82 -2.51
C PRO A 211 5.39 13.98 -1.51
N GLY A 212 6.05 13.05 -0.81
CA GLY A 212 5.42 12.10 0.11
C GLY A 212 4.82 10.83 -0.50
N SER A 213 4.99 10.59 -1.81
CA SER A 213 4.48 9.38 -2.51
C SER A 213 5.60 8.45 -3.00
N TYR A 214 6.61 8.24 -2.15
CA TYR A 214 7.76 7.42 -2.50
C TYR A 214 7.36 5.98 -2.83
N THR A 215 7.56 5.59 -4.08
CA THR A 215 7.07 4.34 -4.69
C THR A 215 8.13 3.76 -5.66
N PRO A 216 9.32 3.42 -5.15
CA PRO A 216 10.44 3.02 -6.00
C PRO A 216 10.18 1.73 -6.78
N LEU A 217 10.80 1.67 -7.96
CA LEU A 217 10.90 0.49 -8.81
C LEU A 217 12.34 -0.01 -8.78
N VAL A 218 12.55 -1.32 -8.76
CA VAL A 218 13.88 -1.94 -8.77
C VAL A 218 13.99 -2.87 -9.95
N VAL A 219 15.13 -2.82 -10.66
CA VAL A 219 15.46 -3.74 -11.73
C VAL A 219 16.76 -4.47 -11.40
N ARG A 220 16.77 -5.77 -11.65
CA ARG A 220 17.98 -6.59 -11.77
C ARG A 220 17.88 -7.42 -13.03
N THR A 221 18.91 -7.41 -13.86
CA THR A 221 19.00 -8.29 -15.03
C THR A 221 20.10 -9.32 -14.84
N ALA A 222 19.90 -10.53 -15.36
CA ALA A 222 20.95 -11.54 -15.47
C ALA A 222 21.50 -11.63 -16.91
N ASP A 223 20.95 -10.83 -17.82
CA ASP A 223 21.26 -10.87 -19.24
C ASP A 223 22.31 -9.81 -19.63
N VAL A 224 22.46 -9.60 -20.94
CA VAL A 224 23.39 -8.63 -21.51
C VAL A 224 23.03 -7.20 -21.07
N PRO A 225 24.02 -6.33 -20.76
CA PRO A 225 23.75 -5.00 -20.25
C PRO A 225 22.80 -4.16 -21.12
N ALA A 226 21.81 -3.53 -20.48
CA ALA A 226 20.73 -2.80 -21.14
C ALA A 226 20.40 -1.48 -20.43
N GLN A 227 19.86 -0.51 -21.17
CA GLN A 227 19.25 0.67 -20.59
C GLN A 227 17.81 0.35 -20.17
N PHE A 228 17.42 0.88 -19.01
CA PHE A 228 16.04 0.82 -18.54
C PHE A 228 15.55 2.22 -18.20
N GLY A 229 14.33 2.54 -18.62
CA GLY A 229 13.62 3.77 -18.27
C GLY A 229 12.41 3.46 -17.40
N ALA A 230 12.18 4.21 -16.33
CA ALA A 230 11.03 4.01 -15.48
C ALA A 230 10.28 5.31 -15.18
N SER A 231 8.96 5.20 -15.05
CA SER A 231 8.08 6.24 -14.53
C SER A 231 6.96 5.62 -13.71
N VAL A 232 6.29 6.44 -12.90
CA VAL A 232 5.10 6.05 -12.12
C VAL A 232 4.09 7.19 -12.17
N TRP A 233 2.80 6.87 -12.19
CA TRP A 233 1.72 7.86 -12.02
C TRP A 233 0.62 7.29 -11.13
N GLU A 234 -0.29 8.16 -10.74
CA GLU A 234 -1.45 7.79 -9.92
C GLU A 234 -2.55 7.18 -10.78
N ASP A 235 -3.45 6.43 -10.15
CA ASP A 235 -4.56 5.73 -10.80
C ASP A 235 -4.14 4.43 -11.51
N VAL A 236 -5.08 3.50 -11.53
CA VAL A 236 -4.96 2.21 -12.20
C VAL A 236 -6.23 2.03 -13.01
N ARG A 237 -6.08 2.00 -14.33
CA ARG A 237 -7.20 1.91 -15.26
C ARG A 237 -7.20 0.58 -15.99
N SER A 238 -8.37 0.07 -16.32
CA SER A 238 -8.52 -1.20 -17.06
C SER A 238 -7.76 -1.23 -18.40
N LEU A 239 -7.54 -0.08 -19.05
CA LEU A 239 -6.73 0.07 -20.26
C LEU A 239 -5.52 1.01 -20.05
N VAL A 240 -4.85 0.90 -18.90
CA VAL A 240 -3.66 1.66 -18.47
C VAL A 240 -3.91 3.17 -18.24
N THR A 241 -4.41 3.88 -19.25
CA THR A 241 -4.71 5.31 -19.21
C THR A 241 -6.20 5.62 -19.41
N SER A 242 -7.03 4.62 -19.70
CA SER A 242 -8.47 4.79 -19.97
C SER A 242 -9.30 3.60 -19.48
N GLY A 243 -10.63 3.76 -19.51
CA GLY A 243 -11.58 2.75 -19.01
C GLY A 243 -11.86 2.89 -17.51
N ASP A 244 -12.42 1.82 -16.95
CA ASP A 244 -12.82 1.78 -15.54
C ASP A 244 -11.62 1.93 -14.60
N SER A 245 -11.85 2.62 -13.47
CA SER A 245 -10.86 2.70 -12.39
C SER A 245 -10.86 1.40 -11.61
N LEU A 246 -9.65 0.89 -11.36
CA LEU A 246 -9.37 -0.32 -10.60
C LEU A 246 -8.66 0.05 -9.28
N TRP A 247 -8.92 1.24 -8.76
CA TRP A 247 -8.30 1.73 -7.52
C TRP A 247 -8.51 0.75 -6.37
N ASP A 248 -9.76 0.40 -6.07
CA ASP A 248 -10.11 -0.36 -4.86
C ASP A 248 -9.38 -1.71 -4.77
N GLU A 249 -9.13 -2.34 -5.91
CA GLU A 249 -8.49 -3.64 -6.04
C GLU A 249 -6.97 -3.58 -6.19
N SER A 250 -6.39 -2.38 -6.28
CA SER A 250 -4.97 -2.14 -6.52
C SER A 250 -4.30 -1.29 -5.44
N VAL A 251 -3.08 -0.86 -5.73
CA VAL A 251 -2.28 0.07 -4.91
C VAL A 251 -2.29 1.50 -5.46
N ALA A 252 -3.27 1.83 -6.31
CA ALA A 252 -3.47 3.16 -6.91
C ALA A 252 -2.23 3.73 -7.64
N ARG A 253 -1.33 2.87 -8.12
CA ARG A 253 -0.11 3.24 -8.85
C ARG A 253 0.05 2.38 -10.09
N THR A 254 0.44 3.02 -11.18
CA THR A 254 0.85 2.35 -12.41
C THR A 254 2.30 2.70 -12.70
N TRP A 255 3.16 1.68 -12.77
CA TRP A 255 4.55 1.82 -13.17
C TRP A 255 4.69 1.53 -14.66
N GLU A 256 5.52 2.30 -15.34
CA GLU A 256 5.99 2.00 -16.68
C GLU A 256 7.47 1.66 -16.63
N LEU A 257 7.84 0.62 -17.37
CA LEU A 257 9.22 0.21 -17.56
C LEU A 257 9.50 0.11 -19.07
N ALA A 258 10.49 0.85 -19.53
CA ALA A 258 11.02 0.82 -20.88
C ALA A 258 12.40 0.18 -20.91
N THR A 259 12.76 -0.46 -22.02
CA THR A 259 14.10 -1.01 -22.24
C THR A 259 14.54 -0.86 -23.71
N ASP A 260 15.84 -0.70 -23.93
CA ASP A 260 16.46 -0.76 -25.26
C ASP A 260 16.79 -2.19 -25.70
N ARG A 261 16.57 -3.19 -24.84
CA ARG A 261 16.77 -4.61 -25.12
C ARG A 261 15.51 -5.43 -24.86
N PRO A 262 14.58 -5.46 -25.82
CA PRO A 262 13.42 -6.34 -25.71
C PRO A 262 13.84 -7.83 -25.68
N GLY A 263 13.00 -8.65 -25.06
CA GLY A 263 13.22 -10.08 -24.87
C GLY A 263 14.00 -10.43 -23.60
N ALA A 264 14.56 -9.44 -22.90
CA ALA A 264 15.32 -9.65 -21.67
C ALA A 264 14.45 -10.24 -20.54
N ARG A 265 15.08 -11.07 -19.72
CA ARG A 265 14.57 -11.54 -18.44
C ARG A 265 15.08 -10.63 -17.33
N ILE A 266 14.15 -10.13 -16.52
CA ILE A 266 14.48 -9.29 -15.37
C ILE A 266 13.83 -9.79 -14.10
N PHE A 267 14.48 -9.53 -12.98
CA PHE A 267 13.83 -9.48 -11.68
C PHE A 267 13.41 -8.03 -11.43
N MET A 268 12.19 -7.84 -10.95
CA MET A 268 11.69 -6.54 -10.52
C MET A 268 11.17 -6.57 -9.09
N ALA A 269 11.30 -5.45 -8.40
CA ALA A 269 10.57 -5.17 -7.18
C ALA A 269 9.82 -3.85 -7.32
N LEU A 270 8.58 -3.81 -6.84
CA LEU A 270 7.75 -2.61 -6.80
C LEU A 270 7.41 -2.32 -5.35
N ALA A 271 7.70 -1.11 -4.88
CA ALA A 271 7.30 -0.64 -3.56
C ALA A 271 6.15 0.34 -3.67
N HIS A 272 5.22 0.29 -2.72
CA HIS A 272 4.09 1.22 -2.60
C HIS A 272 3.93 1.67 -1.15
N GLN A 273 3.30 2.82 -0.94
CA GLN A 273 2.88 3.22 0.41
C GLN A 273 1.64 2.41 0.81
N VAL A 274 1.61 1.93 2.04
CA VAL A 274 0.45 1.21 2.62
C VAL A 274 -0.82 2.06 2.59
N ALA A 275 -0.69 3.38 2.68
CA ALA A 275 -1.81 4.31 2.60
C ALA A 275 -2.45 4.39 1.18
N ASP A 276 -1.76 3.91 0.14
CA ASP A 276 -2.25 3.92 -1.25
C ASP A 276 -3.07 2.66 -1.59
N GLU A 277 -3.16 1.70 -0.67
CA GLU A 277 -3.92 0.46 -0.92
C GLU A 277 -5.42 0.71 -0.99
N GLY A 278 -6.03 0.20 -2.06
CA GLY A 278 -7.47 0.24 -2.24
C GLY A 278 -8.24 -0.59 -1.21
N ALA A 279 -9.53 -0.31 -1.08
CA ALA A 279 -10.40 -0.91 -0.06
C ALA A 279 -10.55 -2.44 -0.19
N ILE A 280 -10.34 -2.99 -1.39
CA ILE A 280 -10.30 -4.43 -1.67
C ILE A 280 -8.87 -4.97 -1.56
N PHE A 281 -7.85 -4.23 -1.98
CA PHE A 281 -6.45 -4.67 -1.89
C PHE A 281 -6.01 -4.90 -0.45
N SER A 282 -6.20 -3.88 0.41
CA SER A 282 -5.67 -3.89 1.79
C SER A 282 -6.08 -5.09 2.64
N PRO A 283 -7.36 -5.52 2.68
CA PRO A 283 -7.75 -6.72 3.43
C PRO A 283 -7.32 -8.05 2.78
N ASN A 284 -6.89 -8.04 1.52
CA ASN A 284 -6.59 -9.27 0.75
C ASN A 284 -5.11 -9.40 0.35
N ARG A 285 -4.20 -8.65 1.01
CA ARG A 285 -2.75 -8.64 0.77
C ARG A 285 -2.10 -10.02 0.67
N PHE A 286 -2.63 -11.02 1.35
CA PHE A 286 -2.11 -12.39 1.31
C PHE A 286 -2.10 -13.01 -0.09
N SER A 287 -2.92 -12.49 -0.99
CA SER A 287 -3.02 -12.90 -2.39
C SER A 287 -2.50 -11.84 -3.37
N ALA A 288 -1.71 -10.87 -2.89
CA ALA A 288 -1.18 -9.80 -3.72
C ALA A 288 -0.16 -10.32 -4.74
N TYR A 289 -0.13 -9.71 -5.92
CA TYR A 289 0.83 -10.03 -6.98
C TYR A 289 1.10 -8.80 -7.86
N ILE A 290 2.22 -8.80 -8.58
CA ILE A 290 2.49 -7.80 -9.62
C ILE A 290 1.82 -8.24 -10.93
N ALA A 291 0.91 -7.42 -11.43
CA ALA A 291 0.23 -7.62 -12.70
C ALA A 291 0.91 -6.79 -13.79
N ARG A 292 1.17 -7.41 -14.94
CA ARG A 292 1.61 -6.71 -16.15
C ARG A 292 0.41 -6.50 -17.07
N PHE A 293 0.37 -5.39 -17.80
CA PHE A 293 -0.60 -5.18 -18.86
C PHE A 293 -0.12 -5.86 -20.16
N VAL A 294 -0.88 -6.83 -20.65
CA VAL A 294 -0.55 -7.63 -21.85
C VAL A 294 -1.84 -7.90 -22.64
N ASN A 295 -1.78 -7.80 -23.97
CA ASN A 295 -2.89 -8.10 -24.87
C ASN A 295 -4.20 -7.37 -24.54
N GLY A 296 -4.13 -6.12 -24.08
CA GLY A 296 -5.31 -5.29 -23.81
C GLY A 296 -5.94 -5.51 -22.42
N SER A 297 -5.31 -6.29 -21.54
CA SER A 297 -5.79 -6.53 -20.18
C SER A 297 -4.65 -6.64 -19.17
N TRP A 298 -4.95 -6.39 -17.90
CA TRP A 298 -4.05 -6.75 -16.81
C TRP A 298 -4.05 -8.26 -16.59
N GLU A 299 -2.88 -8.85 -16.41
CA GLU A 299 -2.74 -10.23 -15.96
C GLU A 299 -3.52 -10.49 -14.67
N ASN A 300 -4.22 -11.61 -14.59
CA ASN A 300 -5.09 -11.99 -13.47
C ASN A 300 -4.62 -13.25 -12.71
N ASN A 301 -3.43 -13.77 -13.05
CA ASN A 301 -2.89 -15.05 -12.60
C ASN A 301 -1.41 -14.94 -12.20
N GLY A 302 -1.00 -13.82 -11.58
CA GLY A 302 0.38 -13.64 -11.15
C GLY A 302 0.75 -14.46 -9.92
N ASP A 303 2.06 -14.60 -9.70
CA ASP A 303 2.62 -15.25 -8.52
C ASP A 303 2.27 -14.47 -7.25
N GLN A 304 1.50 -15.11 -6.37
CA GLN A 304 0.93 -14.49 -5.16
C GLN A 304 1.92 -14.52 -4.01
N HIS A 305 2.25 -13.35 -3.48
CA HIS A 305 3.11 -13.19 -2.32
C HIS A 305 2.62 -12.02 -1.46
N VAL A 306 2.57 -12.24 -0.14
CA VAL A 306 2.29 -11.16 0.83
C VAL A 306 3.31 -10.04 0.62
N PRO A 307 2.90 -8.76 0.49
CA PRO A 307 3.85 -7.67 0.39
C PRO A 307 4.77 -7.60 1.62
N GLU A 308 6.08 -7.57 1.39
CA GLU A 308 7.10 -7.47 2.43
C GLU A 308 7.17 -6.03 2.97
N SER A 309 7.30 -5.88 4.29
CA SER A 309 7.41 -4.58 4.98
C SER A 309 8.46 -4.71 6.09
N PRO A 310 9.28 -3.68 6.37
CA PRO A 310 9.31 -2.34 5.76
C PRO A 310 9.90 -2.30 4.34
N ASN A 311 9.66 -1.21 3.60
CA ASN A 311 10.34 -0.97 2.32
C ASN A 311 11.82 -0.66 2.56
N ILE A 312 12.69 -1.55 2.07
CA ILE A 312 14.16 -1.45 2.21
C ILE A 312 14.85 -0.71 1.05
N PHE A 313 14.14 -0.34 -0.01
CA PHE A 313 14.73 0.33 -1.17
C PHE A 313 14.83 1.83 -0.93
N THR A 314 15.70 2.20 0.01
CA THR A 314 16.06 3.56 0.42
C THR A 314 17.54 3.54 0.82
N THR A 315 18.23 4.68 0.72
CA THR A 315 19.62 4.79 1.22
C THR A 315 19.67 5.06 2.72
N GLY A 316 18.57 5.50 3.32
CA GLY A 316 18.42 5.78 4.74
C GLY A 316 17.79 4.63 5.53
N THR A 317 17.05 4.98 6.59
CA THR A 317 16.28 4.02 7.37
C THR A 317 15.18 3.38 6.52
N PRO A 318 14.95 2.05 6.62
CA PRO A 318 13.84 1.40 5.95
C PRO A 318 12.51 2.10 6.24
N ASP A 319 11.68 2.26 5.21
CA ASP A 319 10.39 2.95 5.30
C ASP A 319 9.32 2.01 5.89
N PRO A 320 8.85 2.24 7.13
CA PRO A 320 7.88 1.38 7.79
C PRO A 320 6.47 1.48 7.22
N LEU A 321 6.20 2.49 6.40
CA LEU A 321 4.91 2.69 5.73
C LEU A 321 4.92 2.14 4.30
N GLY A 322 6.06 1.69 3.80
CA GLY A 322 6.19 1.08 2.49
C GLY A 322 6.11 -0.45 2.52
N ALA A 323 5.54 -1.03 1.45
CA ALA A 323 5.48 -2.47 1.24
C ALA A 323 5.88 -2.89 -0.19
N ILE A 324 6.54 -4.04 -0.32
CA ILE A 324 7.22 -4.52 -1.54
C ILE A 324 6.59 -5.81 -2.05
N ASN A 325 6.42 -5.91 -3.37
CA ASN A 325 6.24 -7.20 -4.03
C ASN A 325 7.35 -7.37 -5.07
N THR A 326 7.68 -8.61 -5.39
CA THR A 326 8.71 -8.95 -6.37
C THR A 326 8.13 -9.85 -7.46
N LYS A 327 8.73 -9.81 -8.64
CA LYS A 327 8.35 -10.65 -9.78
C LYS A 327 9.54 -10.86 -10.70
N THR A 328 9.65 -12.05 -11.28
CA THR A 328 10.49 -12.27 -12.47
C THR A 328 9.65 -12.05 -13.71
N VAL A 329 10.13 -11.20 -14.63
CA VAL A 329 9.48 -10.90 -15.90
C VAL A 329 10.34 -11.46 -17.01
N ASP A 330 9.80 -12.41 -17.76
CA ASP A 330 10.39 -12.95 -18.96
C ASP A 330 9.87 -12.19 -20.20
N GLN A 331 10.67 -12.20 -21.27
CA GLN A 331 10.29 -11.62 -22.57
C GLN A 331 9.77 -10.18 -22.45
N LEU A 332 10.52 -9.32 -21.76
CA LEU A 332 10.14 -7.92 -21.58
C LEU A 332 10.16 -7.19 -22.94
N PRO A 333 9.06 -6.58 -23.41
CA PRO A 333 9.03 -5.76 -24.61
C PRO A 333 9.62 -4.37 -24.33
N ASN A 334 9.73 -3.54 -25.39
CA ASN A 334 10.30 -2.20 -25.29
C ASN A 334 9.63 -1.32 -24.22
N ILE A 335 8.32 -1.45 -24.01
CA ILE A 335 7.55 -0.73 -22.98
C ILE A 335 6.58 -1.71 -22.34
N SER A 336 6.52 -1.72 -21.01
CA SER A 336 5.57 -2.51 -20.22
C SER A 336 4.97 -1.68 -19.10
N TYR A 337 3.70 -1.95 -18.79
CA TYR A 337 2.97 -1.33 -17.69
C TYR A 337 2.71 -2.36 -16.60
N PHE A 338 2.87 -1.95 -15.35
CA PHE A 338 2.72 -2.78 -14.18
C PHE A 338 1.89 -2.10 -13.11
N THR A 339 1.16 -2.90 -12.35
CA THR A 339 0.52 -2.50 -11.10
C THR A 339 0.51 -3.69 -10.15
N LYS A 340 -0.17 -3.57 -9.01
CA LYS A 340 -0.39 -4.67 -8.08
C LYS A 340 -1.88 -4.86 -7.87
N PHE A 341 -2.31 -6.12 -7.86
CA PHE A 341 -3.68 -6.52 -7.55
C PHE A 341 -3.66 -7.62 -6.48
N VAL A 342 -4.85 -7.96 -5.99
CA VAL A 342 -5.11 -9.16 -5.19
C VAL A 342 -5.86 -10.19 -6.02
N ALA A 343 -5.42 -11.44 -5.99
CA ALA A 343 -6.04 -12.51 -6.77
C ALA A 343 -7.32 -13.03 -6.11
N GLN A 344 -7.40 -12.92 -4.79
CA GLN A 344 -8.53 -13.39 -4.01
C GLN A 344 -9.27 -12.21 -3.41
N ARG A 345 -10.58 -12.14 -3.68
CA ARG A 345 -11.50 -11.20 -3.03
C ARG A 345 -12.26 -11.97 -1.97
N THR A 346 -11.68 -12.11 -0.79
CA THR A 346 -12.48 -12.60 0.33
C THR A 346 -13.47 -11.50 0.72
N ASN A 347 -14.77 -11.71 0.45
CA ASN A 347 -15.85 -11.03 1.15
C ASN A 347 -15.82 -11.51 2.62
N ASN A 348 -14.85 -10.94 3.33
CA ASN A 348 -14.52 -10.95 4.75
C ASN A 348 -15.38 -11.77 5.74
N PRO A 349 -14.79 -12.81 6.36
CA PRO A 349 -15.28 -13.33 7.65
C PRO A 349 -14.49 -12.90 8.91
N LEU A 350 -13.40 -12.10 8.87
CA LEU A 350 -12.53 -11.86 10.05
C LEU A 350 -11.90 -10.44 10.22
N LYS A 351 -12.48 -9.34 9.68
CA LYS A 351 -12.07 -7.95 10.02
C LYS A 351 -12.29 -7.68 11.53
N THR A 352 -13.53 -7.90 11.99
CA THR A 352 -13.89 -7.93 13.41
C THR A 352 -13.84 -9.37 13.91
N ILE A 353 -13.13 -9.62 15.00
CA ILE A 353 -13.02 -10.96 15.61
C ILE A 353 -13.99 -11.01 16.80
N LEU A 354 -14.92 -11.97 16.77
CA LEU A 354 -15.82 -12.27 17.88
C LEU A 354 -15.21 -13.41 18.73
N ASP A 355 -14.58 -13.05 19.84
CA ASP A 355 -13.89 -14.01 20.72
C ASP A 355 -14.88 -14.85 21.54
N PHE A 356 -15.99 -14.24 21.92
CA PHE A 356 -16.99 -14.86 22.79
C PHE A 356 -18.39 -14.35 22.49
N PHE A 357 -19.36 -15.27 22.45
CA PHE A 357 -20.77 -14.96 22.58
C PHE A 357 -21.45 -16.03 23.43
N GLY A 358 -22.16 -15.60 24.47
CA GLY A 358 -22.82 -16.48 25.42
C GLY A 358 -24.02 -15.81 26.08
N GLY A 359 -24.82 -16.62 26.75
CA GLY A 359 -26.01 -16.17 27.43
C GLY A 359 -26.41 -17.11 28.55
N TYR A 360 -26.98 -16.57 29.62
CA TYR A 360 -27.52 -17.33 30.72
C TYR A 360 -28.75 -16.64 31.30
N ARG A 361 -29.63 -17.43 31.90
CA ARG A 361 -30.83 -16.92 32.56
C ARG A 361 -30.44 -16.34 33.92
N SER A 362 -30.58 -15.03 34.09
CA SER A 362 -30.20 -14.31 35.33
C SER A 362 -31.35 -14.18 36.33
N ALA A 363 -32.59 -14.26 35.85
CA ALA A 363 -33.83 -14.34 36.64
C ALA A 363 -34.85 -15.19 35.86
N THR A 364 -35.95 -15.60 36.50
CA THR A 364 -37.01 -16.43 35.89
C THR A 364 -37.42 -15.93 34.49
N ASP A 365 -37.59 -14.63 34.35
CA ASP A 365 -38.04 -13.95 33.13
C ASP A 365 -36.92 -13.20 32.39
N THR A 366 -35.64 -13.42 32.71
CA THR A 366 -34.56 -12.58 32.17
C THR A 366 -33.38 -13.41 31.70
N VAL A 367 -33.01 -13.24 30.44
CA VAL A 367 -31.77 -13.79 29.85
C VAL A 367 -30.75 -12.67 29.70
N LEU A 368 -29.57 -12.84 30.31
CA LEU A 368 -28.43 -11.97 30.12
C LEU A 368 -27.53 -12.54 29.02
N LEU A 369 -27.33 -11.76 27.97
CA LEU A 369 -26.43 -12.05 26.86
C LEU A 369 -25.18 -11.20 26.98
N ARG A 370 -24.04 -11.80 26.63
CA ARG A 370 -22.73 -11.16 26.67
C ARG A 370 -21.89 -11.61 25.49
N TRP A 371 -21.23 -10.65 24.84
CA TRP A 371 -20.19 -10.94 23.87
C TRP A 371 -18.96 -10.07 24.07
N ILE A 372 -17.85 -10.56 23.52
CA ILE A 372 -16.56 -9.89 23.51
C ILE A 372 -16.03 -9.95 22.09
N THR A 373 -15.69 -8.80 21.54
CA THR A 373 -14.88 -8.70 20.32
C THR A 373 -13.42 -8.55 20.71
N GLY A 374 -12.53 -9.35 20.14
CA GLY A 374 -11.08 -9.25 20.38
C GLY A 374 -10.46 -8.04 19.67
N ARG A 375 -10.92 -7.79 18.44
CA ARG A 375 -10.64 -6.59 17.66
C ARG A 375 -11.86 -6.22 16.83
N GLU A 376 -12.03 -4.93 16.55
CA GLU A 376 -13.05 -4.42 15.65
C GLU A 376 -12.39 -3.61 14.54
N VAL A 377 -12.76 -3.87 13.28
CA VAL A 377 -12.25 -3.11 12.13
C VAL A 377 -13.41 -2.83 11.18
N GLY A 378 -13.89 -1.59 11.18
CA GLY A 378 -15.09 -1.17 10.45
C GLY A 378 -16.39 -1.76 10.98
N CYS A 379 -16.45 -2.13 12.27
CA CYS A 379 -17.66 -2.64 12.92
C CYS A 379 -18.71 -1.53 13.04
N ASP A 380 -19.90 -1.75 12.50
CA ASP A 380 -21.03 -0.84 12.66
C ASP A 380 -21.79 -1.15 13.96
N GLY A 381 -22.10 -2.42 14.17
CA GLY A 381 -22.78 -2.89 15.37
C GLY A 381 -23.24 -4.34 15.27
N PHE A 382 -24.12 -4.71 16.19
CA PHE A 382 -24.58 -6.09 16.38
C PHE A 382 -26.10 -6.12 16.38
N GLU A 383 -26.69 -6.78 15.38
CA GLU A 383 -28.10 -7.13 15.41
C GLU A 383 -28.25 -8.44 16.18
N LEU A 384 -28.81 -8.34 17.38
CA LEU A 384 -29.11 -9.49 18.22
C LEU A 384 -30.41 -10.12 17.73
N GLN A 385 -30.34 -11.41 17.42
CA GLN A 385 -31.47 -12.17 16.92
C GLN A 385 -31.83 -13.32 17.86
N ARG A 386 -33.12 -13.64 17.91
CA ARG A 386 -33.72 -14.66 18.75
C ARG A 386 -34.61 -15.59 17.92
N ARG A 387 -34.69 -16.86 18.32
CA ARG A 387 -35.75 -17.78 17.87
C ARG A 387 -36.12 -18.81 18.93
N GLN A 388 -37.33 -19.33 18.83
CA GLN A 388 -37.81 -20.53 19.52
C GLN A 388 -37.50 -21.80 18.68
N PRO A 389 -37.61 -23.02 19.24
CA PRO A 389 -37.31 -24.26 18.53
C PRO A 389 -38.13 -24.48 17.25
N GLU A 390 -39.41 -24.14 17.31
CA GLU A 390 -40.42 -24.29 16.25
C GLU A 390 -40.39 -23.17 15.19
N ASP A 391 -39.68 -22.08 15.45
CA ASP A 391 -39.59 -20.97 14.51
C ASP A 391 -38.76 -21.37 13.27
N THR A 392 -39.23 -20.96 12.09
CA THR A 392 -38.54 -21.17 10.81
C THR A 392 -37.30 -20.30 10.63
N GLY A 393 -37.11 -19.26 11.46
CA GLY A 393 -36.03 -18.30 11.32
C GLY A 393 -35.73 -17.52 12.60
N PHE A 394 -34.65 -16.74 12.57
CA PHE A 394 -34.27 -15.82 13.64
C PHE A 394 -34.89 -14.44 13.41
N ALA A 395 -35.56 -13.90 14.43
CA ALA A 395 -36.09 -12.55 14.44
C ALA A 395 -35.13 -11.58 15.16
N ALA A 396 -34.93 -10.38 14.61
CA ALA A 396 -34.15 -9.33 15.27
C ALA A 396 -34.91 -8.80 16.50
N ILE A 397 -34.22 -8.69 17.64
CA ILE A 397 -34.80 -8.19 18.90
C ILE A 397 -34.12 -6.91 19.38
N ALA A 398 -32.88 -6.66 18.96
CA ALA A 398 -32.17 -5.42 19.28
C ALA A 398 -31.03 -5.16 18.29
N TYR A 399 -30.67 -3.89 18.15
CA TYR A 399 -29.42 -3.48 17.52
C TYR A 399 -28.55 -2.75 18.55
N ILE A 400 -27.31 -3.18 18.69
CA ILE A 400 -26.34 -2.62 19.62
C ILE A 400 -25.20 -2.00 18.79
N PRO A 401 -25.04 -0.67 18.75
CA PRO A 401 -23.96 -0.05 18.01
C PRO A 401 -22.60 -0.45 18.61
N SER A 402 -21.57 -0.50 17.75
CA SER A 402 -20.19 -0.67 18.20
C SER A 402 -19.81 0.42 19.22
N ARG A 403 -19.10 0.02 20.28
CA ARG A 403 -18.47 0.94 21.24
C ARG A 403 -17.14 1.51 20.74
N ALA A 404 -16.62 0.96 19.65
CA ALA A 404 -15.34 1.36 19.09
C ALA A 404 -15.46 2.72 18.39
N ARG A 405 -14.45 3.58 18.58
CA ARG A 405 -14.40 4.87 17.89
C ARG A 405 -14.35 4.62 16.38
N ASN A 406 -15.33 5.15 15.66
CA ASN A 406 -15.49 4.94 14.22
C ASN A 406 -15.60 3.46 13.80
N GLY A 407 -15.94 2.53 14.69
CA GLY A 407 -16.01 1.10 14.40
C GLY A 407 -14.66 0.37 14.41
N ASN A 408 -13.60 1.01 14.92
CA ASN A 408 -12.26 0.44 14.97
C ASN A 408 -11.75 0.36 16.43
N SER A 409 -11.38 -0.84 16.87
CA SER A 409 -10.78 -1.08 18.18
C SER A 409 -9.70 -2.14 18.08
N THR A 410 -8.50 -1.80 18.57
CA THR A 410 -7.37 -2.73 18.73
C THR A 410 -7.36 -3.42 20.10
N VAL A 411 -8.28 -3.05 21.00
CA VAL A 411 -8.45 -3.64 22.32
C VAL A 411 -9.79 -4.38 22.42
N PRO A 412 -9.89 -5.42 23.26
CA PRO A 412 -11.15 -6.13 23.43
C PRO A 412 -12.27 -5.24 23.96
N LEU A 413 -13.45 -5.35 23.37
CA LEU A 413 -14.65 -4.63 23.81
C LEU A 413 -15.70 -5.63 24.28
N THR A 414 -16.29 -5.35 25.45
CA THR A 414 -17.35 -6.18 26.03
C THR A 414 -18.69 -5.50 25.86
N TYR A 415 -19.69 -6.30 25.51
CA TYR A 415 -21.08 -5.89 25.33
C TYR A 415 -22.02 -6.79 26.12
N THR A 416 -23.14 -6.22 26.55
CA THR A 416 -24.17 -6.94 27.28
C THR A 416 -25.55 -6.52 26.82
N TYR A 417 -26.51 -7.45 26.85
CA TYR A 417 -27.92 -7.18 26.58
C TYR A 417 -28.79 -8.02 27.52
N LYS A 418 -29.86 -7.42 28.04
CA LYS A 418 -30.85 -8.10 28.90
C LYS A 418 -32.13 -8.28 28.11
N ASP A 419 -32.47 -9.54 27.82
CA ASP A 419 -33.73 -9.91 27.18
C ASP A 419 -34.73 -10.34 28.26
N VAL A 420 -35.69 -9.47 28.57
CA VAL A 420 -36.74 -9.71 29.57
C VAL A 420 -37.92 -10.39 28.89
N GLN A 421 -38.01 -11.71 29.07
CA GLN A 421 -39.04 -12.56 28.53
C GLN A 421 -39.25 -13.85 29.36
N SER A 422 -40.52 -14.19 29.56
CA SER A 422 -40.94 -15.46 30.15
C SER A 422 -41.28 -16.47 29.04
N ILE A 423 -40.28 -16.87 28.24
CA ILE A 423 -40.46 -17.95 27.25
C ILE A 423 -40.26 -19.30 27.94
N PRO A 424 -41.27 -20.21 27.90
CA PRO A 424 -41.10 -21.59 28.30
C PRO A 424 -40.22 -22.32 27.28
N GLY A 425 -39.39 -23.26 27.74
CA GLY A 425 -38.55 -24.05 26.84
C GLY A 425 -37.22 -23.40 26.47
N PHE A 426 -36.55 -23.92 25.44
CA PHE A 426 -35.27 -23.37 24.96
C PHE A 426 -35.47 -22.09 24.15
N VAL A 427 -34.53 -21.16 24.29
CA VAL A 427 -34.45 -19.98 23.43
C VAL A 427 -33.06 -19.95 22.81
N PHE A 428 -33.01 -19.63 21.51
CA PHE A 428 -31.76 -19.53 20.77
C PHE A 428 -31.45 -18.09 20.42
N TYR A 429 -30.19 -17.74 20.53
CA TYR A 429 -29.68 -16.43 20.18
C TYR A 429 -28.51 -16.55 19.22
N ARG A 430 -28.37 -15.55 18.35
CA ARG A 430 -27.16 -15.31 17.56
C ARG A 430 -26.98 -13.81 17.36
N LEU A 431 -25.75 -13.40 17.10
CA LEU A 431 -25.44 -12.06 16.64
C LEU A 431 -25.29 -12.11 15.12
N LYS A 432 -25.86 -11.11 14.45
CA LYS A 432 -25.46 -10.70 13.12
C LYS A 432 -24.56 -9.47 13.29
N VAL A 433 -23.26 -9.67 13.10
CA VAL A 433 -22.25 -8.61 13.21
C VAL A 433 -22.26 -7.84 11.90
N MET A 434 -22.59 -6.55 11.98
CA MET A 434 -22.73 -5.66 10.84
C MET A 434 -21.48 -4.78 10.72
N MET A 435 -21.02 -4.60 9.50
CA MET A 435 -19.87 -3.76 9.16
C MET A 435 -20.34 -2.46 8.49
N LYS A 436 -19.56 -1.39 8.59
CA LYS A 436 -19.86 -0.08 7.98
C LYS A 436 -19.92 -0.11 6.45
N ASP A 437 -19.27 -1.08 5.83
CA ASP A 437 -19.31 -1.33 4.38
C ASP A 437 -20.56 -2.13 3.95
N GLY A 438 -21.48 -2.42 4.88
CA GLY A 438 -22.71 -3.18 4.64
C GLY A 438 -22.54 -4.70 4.68
N SER A 439 -21.32 -5.21 4.77
CA SER A 439 -21.06 -6.64 4.95
C SER A 439 -21.46 -7.11 6.35
N PHE A 440 -21.70 -8.42 6.51
CA PHE A 440 -22.03 -9.00 7.82
C PHE A 440 -21.59 -10.45 7.93
N PHE A 441 -21.45 -10.93 9.17
CA PHE A 441 -21.30 -12.35 9.49
C PHE A 441 -22.09 -12.72 10.75
N TYR A 442 -22.35 -14.01 10.95
CA TYR A 442 -23.07 -14.50 12.13
C TYR A 442 -22.14 -15.12 13.17
N SER A 443 -22.50 -14.96 14.45
CA SER A 443 -21.89 -15.71 15.54
C SER A 443 -22.30 -17.18 15.53
N ASN A 444 -21.70 -17.97 16.43
CA ASN A 444 -22.30 -19.22 16.89
C ASN A 444 -23.71 -18.99 17.47
N ILE A 445 -24.51 -20.05 17.49
CA ILE A 445 -25.82 -20.05 18.16
C ILE A 445 -25.61 -20.40 19.63
N VAL A 446 -26.19 -19.58 20.50
CA VAL A 446 -26.27 -19.81 21.94
C VAL A 446 -27.67 -20.28 22.27
N ALA A 447 -27.79 -21.47 22.86
CA ALA A 447 -29.05 -21.93 23.45
C ALA A 447 -29.07 -21.60 24.95
N VAL A 448 -30.21 -21.10 25.41
CA VAL A 448 -30.50 -20.84 26.82
C VAL A 448 -31.74 -21.65 27.21
N LYS A 449 -31.61 -22.46 28.26
CA LYS A 449 -32.71 -23.28 28.75
C LYS A 449 -33.80 -22.46 29.46
N GLY A 450 -35.03 -22.94 29.37
CA GLY A 450 -36.16 -22.45 30.16
C GLY A 450 -36.07 -22.94 31.60
N GLU A 451 -36.80 -22.28 32.51
CA GLU A 451 -36.77 -22.57 33.96
C GLU A 451 -37.12 -24.03 34.28
N ASN A 452 -38.09 -24.60 33.55
CA ASN A 452 -38.59 -25.96 33.77
C ASN A 452 -37.69 -27.06 33.19
N ILE A 453 -36.57 -26.71 32.54
CA ILE A 453 -35.67 -27.67 31.89
C ILE A 453 -34.49 -28.00 32.82
N LYS A 454 -34.41 -29.26 33.25
CA LYS A 454 -33.33 -29.81 34.09
C LYS A 454 -32.37 -30.68 33.26
N GLY A 455 -31.09 -30.69 33.64
CA GLY A 455 -30.03 -31.44 32.96
C GLY A 455 -28.92 -30.55 32.37
N GLU A 456 -27.71 -31.12 32.26
CA GLU A 456 -26.54 -30.44 31.69
C GLU A 456 -26.36 -30.72 30.19
N ILE A 457 -26.74 -31.93 29.75
CA ILE A 457 -26.79 -32.32 28.35
C ILE A 457 -28.21 -32.77 28.03
N ILE A 458 -28.80 -32.20 26.98
CA ILE A 458 -30.19 -32.46 26.60
C ILE A 458 -30.27 -32.61 25.10
N ALA A 459 -30.81 -33.72 24.62
CA ALA A 459 -31.11 -33.92 23.22
C ALA A 459 -32.63 -33.96 22.98
N TRP A 460 -33.10 -33.24 21.96
CA TRP A 460 -34.52 -33.13 21.61
C TRP A 460 -34.71 -32.84 20.11
N PRO A 461 -35.92 -33.03 19.53
CA PRO A 461 -37.10 -33.63 20.14
C PRO A 461 -36.92 -35.14 20.37
N ASN A 462 -37.70 -35.72 21.28
CA ASN A 462 -37.81 -37.18 21.45
C ASN A 462 -39.28 -37.53 21.75
N PRO A 463 -40.02 -38.12 20.81
CA PRO A 463 -39.58 -38.64 19.51
C PRO A 463 -39.09 -37.58 18.49
N VAL A 464 -38.13 -37.97 17.65
CA VAL A 464 -37.60 -37.19 16.52
C VAL A 464 -38.50 -37.42 15.30
N ARG A 465 -39.16 -36.35 14.82
CA ARG A 465 -39.99 -36.40 13.60
C ARG A 465 -39.34 -35.67 12.40
N GLY A 466 -38.49 -34.68 12.67
CA GLY A 466 -37.86 -33.87 11.63
C GLY A 466 -36.41 -34.28 11.32
N ASN A 467 -35.75 -33.46 10.50
CA ASN A 467 -34.42 -33.75 9.97
C ASN A 467 -33.26 -33.34 10.88
N THR A 468 -33.53 -32.82 12.07
CA THR A 468 -32.50 -32.29 12.99
C THR A 468 -32.78 -32.73 14.43
N LEU A 469 -31.73 -33.23 15.09
CA LEU A 469 -31.69 -33.45 16.52
C LEU A 469 -30.89 -32.30 17.15
N HIS A 470 -31.52 -31.60 18.09
CA HIS A 470 -30.94 -30.50 18.84
C HIS A 470 -30.23 -31.04 20.08
N ILE A 471 -28.99 -30.63 20.32
CA ILE A 471 -28.21 -31.03 21.48
C ILE A 471 -27.70 -29.80 22.21
N TYR A 472 -28.09 -29.65 23.47
CA TYR A 472 -27.62 -28.63 24.39
C TYR A 472 -26.51 -29.19 25.28
N PHE A 473 -25.47 -28.38 25.52
CA PHE A 473 -24.25 -28.77 26.23
C PHE A 473 -23.98 -27.96 27.51
N GLY A 474 -24.98 -27.29 28.08
CA GLY A 474 -24.88 -26.69 29.42
C GLY A 474 -23.54 -26.02 29.71
N ASN A 475 -22.92 -26.43 30.83
CA ASN A 475 -21.56 -26.06 31.20
C ASN A 475 -20.52 -27.13 30.81
N VAL A 476 -20.91 -28.16 30.06
CA VAL A 476 -20.03 -29.28 29.70
C VAL A 476 -19.10 -28.84 28.57
N ARG A 477 -17.83 -28.60 28.93
CA ARG A 477 -16.81 -28.10 27.99
C ARG A 477 -15.93 -29.20 27.38
N ASN A 478 -15.90 -30.38 27.98
CA ASN A 478 -15.02 -31.49 27.58
C ASN A 478 -15.66 -32.47 26.59
N ALA A 479 -16.90 -32.25 26.14
CA ALA A 479 -17.54 -33.11 25.15
C ALA A 479 -16.82 -33.03 23.79
N LYS A 480 -16.20 -34.15 23.36
CA LYS A 480 -15.38 -34.27 22.15
C LYS A 480 -16.07 -34.97 20.98
N ALA A 481 -16.97 -35.89 21.25
CA ALA A 481 -17.64 -36.62 20.20
C ALA A 481 -19.12 -36.89 20.52
N ILE A 482 -19.93 -36.94 19.47
CA ILE A 482 -21.28 -37.47 19.49
C ILE A 482 -21.28 -38.74 18.66
N GLU A 483 -21.95 -39.76 19.17
CA GLU A 483 -22.24 -40.99 18.46
C GLU A 483 -23.73 -41.31 18.54
N LEU A 484 -24.28 -41.77 17.43
CA LEU A 484 -25.62 -42.33 17.39
C LEU A 484 -25.54 -43.79 16.94
N LEU A 485 -26.12 -44.69 17.72
CA LEU A 485 -26.16 -46.13 17.48
C LEU A 485 -27.59 -46.56 17.14
N ASN A 486 -27.75 -47.53 16.24
CA ASN A 486 -29.01 -48.26 16.09
C ASN A 486 -29.15 -49.37 17.14
N MET A 487 -30.30 -50.05 17.19
CA MET A 487 -30.55 -51.13 18.16
C MET A 487 -29.66 -52.38 18.02
N ILE A 488 -28.99 -52.54 16.88
CA ILE A 488 -28.05 -53.65 16.64
C ILE A 488 -26.63 -53.24 17.11
N GLY A 489 -26.46 -52.03 17.66
CA GLY A 489 -25.18 -51.51 18.14
C GLY A 489 -24.28 -50.95 17.03
N ARG A 490 -24.79 -50.78 15.81
CA ARG A 490 -24.05 -50.17 14.71
C ARG A 490 -24.11 -48.65 14.81
N THR A 491 -22.95 -47.99 14.75
CA THR A 491 -22.83 -46.54 14.64
C THR A 491 -23.38 -46.06 13.30
N VAL A 492 -24.40 -45.20 13.36
CA VAL A 492 -25.02 -44.57 12.20
C VAL A 492 -24.57 -43.12 12.01
N ILE A 493 -24.12 -42.47 13.08
CA ILE A 493 -23.53 -41.13 13.05
C ILE A 493 -22.36 -41.10 14.02
N TRP A 494 -21.25 -40.53 13.57
CA TRP A 494 -20.10 -40.17 14.40
C TRP A 494 -19.68 -38.73 14.08
N GLN A 495 -19.65 -37.86 15.09
CA GLN A 495 -19.27 -36.45 14.95
C GLN A 495 -18.21 -36.08 15.98
N ASN A 496 -17.04 -35.63 15.51
CA ASN A 496 -15.97 -35.11 16.36
C ASN A 496 -16.04 -33.57 16.46
N PHE A 497 -15.58 -33.02 17.58
CA PHE A 497 -15.40 -31.58 17.79
C PHE A 497 -13.91 -31.20 17.87
N PRO A 498 -13.47 -30.16 17.13
CA PRO A 498 -12.09 -29.65 17.19
C PRO A 498 -11.73 -29.16 18.61
N GLN A 499 -10.44 -29.16 18.95
CA GLN A 499 -9.95 -28.86 20.30
C GLN A 499 -8.95 -27.68 20.30
N PRO A 500 -9.07 -26.73 21.25
CA PRO A 500 -10.12 -26.63 22.27
C PRO A 500 -11.49 -26.39 21.63
N ARG A 501 -12.54 -27.00 22.19
CA ARG A 501 -13.89 -26.88 21.65
C ARG A 501 -14.32 -25.41 21.62
N PRO A 502 -14.82 -24.89 20.49
CA PRO A 502 -15.35 -23.53 20.44
C PRO A 502 -16.50 -23.36 21.45
N PRO A 503 -16.71 -22.15 22.02
CA PRO A 503 -17.66 -21.91 23.11
C PRO A 503 -19.12 -21.91 22.64
N PHE A 504 -19.60 -23.02 22.07
CA PHE A 504 -21.01 -23.21 21.75
C PHE A 504 -21.71 -24.14 22.75
N SER A 505 -22.83 -23.66 23.29
CA SER A 505 -23.73 -24.42 24.17
C SER A 505 -24.71 -25.31 23.38
N TYR A 506 -24.66 -25.28 22.05
CA TYR A 506 -25.66 -25.90 21.18
C TYR A 506 -25.06 -26.49 19.91
N PHE A 507 -25.53 -27.67 19.54
CA PHE A 507 -25.22 -28.33 18.27
C PHE A 507 -26.49 -28.85 17.61
N ALA A 508 -26.67 -28.56 16.33
CA ALA A 508 -27.71 -29.13 15.50
C ALA A 508 -27.14 -30.35 14.77
N LEU A 509 -27.54 -31.55 15.15
CA LEU A 509 -27.12 -32.77 14.49
C LEU A 509 -28.08 -33.10 13.33
N PRO A 510 -27.63 -33.12 12.06
CA PRO A 510 -28.47 -33.54 10.94
C PRO A 510 -28.77 -35.03 11.02
N VAL A 511 -30.05 -35.39 10.95
CA VAL A 511 -30.52 -36.77 11.11
C VAL A 511 -31.57 -37.20 10.08
N GLY A 512 -31.89 -36.37 9.09
CA GLY A 512 -32.96 -36.60 8.11
C GLY A 512 -32.80 -37.79 7.15
N ARG A 513 -31.73 -38.59 7.28
CA ARG A 513 -31.49 -39.81 6.48
C ARG A 513 -31.60 -41.10 7.30
N LEU A 514 -31.99 -41.00 8.57
CA LEU A 514 -32.11 -42.15 9.44
C LEU A 514 -33.49 -42.79 9.30
N GLU A 515 -33.51 -44.12 9.30
CA GLU A 515 -34.75 -44.90 9.28
C GLU A 515 -35.54 -44.73 10.60
N LYS A 516 -36.85 -44.99 10.55
CA LYS A 516 -37.66 -45.03 11.77
C LYS A 516 -37.16 -46.14 12.69
N GLY A 517 -37.10 -45.88 13.98
CA GLY A 517 -36.61 -46.86 14.94
C GLY A 517 -36.10 -46.25 16.23
N MET A 518 -35.57 -47.11 17.10
CA MET A 518 -34.93 -46.69 18.34
C MET A 518 -33.42 -46.54 18.12
N TYR A 519 -32.86 -45.48 18.69
CA TYR A 519 -31.44 -45.16 18.61
C TYR A 519 -30.91 -44.81 20.00
N ILE A 520 -29.61 -45.00 20.20
CA ILE A 520 -28.89 -44.60 21.41
C ILE A 520 -27.91 -43.49 21.04
N LEU A 521 -28.10 -42.31 21.62
CA LEU A 521 -27.15 -41.19 21.56
C LEU A 521 -26.13 -41.37 22.68
N ARG A 522 -24.84 -41.34 22.34
CA ARG A 522 -23.72 -41.27 23.29
C ARG A 522 -22.91 -40.01 23.03
N ILE A 523 -22.45 -39.37 24.11
CA ILE A 523 -21.55 -38.22 24.05
C ILE A 523 -20.32 -38.55 24.89
N PHE A 524 -19.14 -38.29 24.35
CA PHE A 524 -17.87 -38.67 24.95
C PHE A 524 -17.00 -37.47 25.35
N ASP A 525 -16.19 -37.64 26.39
CA ASP A 525 -15.17 -36.68 26.80
C ASP A 525 -13.83 -36.85 26.05
N ASP A 526 -12.81 -36.14 26.50
CA ASP A 526 -11.46 -36.15 25.96
C ASP A 526 -10.69 -37.45 26.18
N LYS A 527 -11.13 -38.28 27.15
CA LYS A 527 -10.57 -39.57 27.51
C LYS A 527 -11.45 -40.73 27.02
N GLN A 528 -12.41 -40.46 26.13
CA GLN A 528 -13.41 -41.41 25.63
C GLN A 528 -14.37 -41.97 26.70
N ASN A 529 -14.47 -41.34 27.87
CA ASN A 529 -15.52 -41.68 28.82
C ASN A 529 -16.87 -41.20 28.31
N THR A 530 -17.92 -41.95 28.60
CA THR A 530 -19.28 -41.55 28.24
C THR A 530 -19.80 -40.49 29.21
N LEU A 531 -20.07 -39.28 28.70
CA LEU A 531 -20.64 -38.16 29.43
C LEU A 531 -22.17 -38.21 29.51
N HIS A 532 -22.82 -38.69 28.45
CA HIS A 532 -24.27 -38.75 28.36
C HIS A 532 -24.72 -39.92 27.50
N VAL A 533 -25.80 -40.57 27.91
CA VAL A 533 -26.49 -41.60 27.13
C VAL A 533 -27.98 -41.30 27.11
N GLN A 534 -28.58 -41.29 25.93
CA GLN A 534 -30.00 -41.06 25.78
C GLN A 534 -30.61 -41.96 24.70
N LYS A 535 -31.72 -42.60 25.05
CA LYS A 535 -32.55 -43.33 24.08
C LYS A 535 -33.42 -42.34 23.30
N LEU A 536 -33.39 -42.44 21.98
CA LEU A 536 -34.17 -41.62 21.05
C LEU A 536 -35.08 -42.49 20.20
N ILE A 537 -36.29 -42.01 19.92
CA ILE A 537 -37.26 -42.67 19.03
C ILE A 537 -37.38 -41.82 17.77
N PHE A 538 -37.04 -42.37 16.61
CA PHE A 538 -37.17 -41.72 15.31
C PHE A 538 -38.46 -42.19 14.63
N MET A 539 -39.29 -41.23 14.21
CA MET A 539 -40.56 -41.46 13.53
C MET A 539 -40.56 -40.71 12.20
N GLN A 540 -41.32 -41.22 11.22
CA GLN A 540 -41.62 -40.46 10.00
C GLN A 540 -42.62 -39.33 10.33
N GLU A 541 -42.55 -38.23 9.59
CA GLU A 541 -43.55 -37.15 9.66
C GLU A 541 -44.96 -37.65 9.35
#